data_AF-A0A2V8G5A5-F1
#
_entry.id   AF-A0A2V8G5A5-F1
#
_cell.length_a   1.000
_cell.length_b   1.000
_cell.length_c   1.000
_cell.angle_alpha   90.00
_cell.angle_beta   90.00
_cell.angle_gamma   90.00
#
_symmetry.space_group_name_H-M   'P 1'
#
loop_
_entity.id
_entity.type
_entity.pdbx_description
1 polymer ?
#
loop_
_entity_poly.entity_id
_entity_poly.type
_entity_poly.pdbx_seq_one_letter_code
_entity_poly.pdbx_strand_id
1 'polypeptide(L)'
;MAPRLGKPRLLADARVYLSGPMDFVASRAAEKRFGWRNRVGEFLRELGVTVFDPWRKPDVRGFHQYGIEDEATTERLRTLWTFRRGAAGARARAECAESFWPSLHADLRMVDTSDFVIAYCPVNIYSVGTPHEVILCRQQRKPVLFVSPPVQFPALTELEQHLAGDRRGTAILERLKTSVPIKPNPDAIPSFWYMPLIGGEHFFDGFGFEPYRRSFGWKPIRLDEEEAARPPKHPLLPFLHAVNRQLPKKWDRTQKRFVPNDDWLLWKVKRARRGAQMVTIRRS
;
A
#
# COMPACT_ATOMS: atom_id res chain seq x y z
N MET A 1 -12.80 18.59 18.13
CA MET A 1 -11.53 18.39 18.86
C MET A 1 -10.78 17.27 18.16
N ALA A 2 -9.50 17.44 17.78
CA ALA A 2 -8.76 16.38 17.10
C ALA A 2 -8.62 15.15 18.02
N PRO A 3 -8.84 13.92 17.54
CA PRO A 3 -8.74 12.73 18.38
C PRO A 3 -7.28 12.53 18.78
N ARG A 4 -6.99 12.58 20.09
CA ARG A 4 -5.73 12.04 20.62
C ARG A 4 -5.76 10.52 20.43
N LEU A 5 -4.72 9.97 19.79
CA LEU A 5 -4.64 8.53 19.50
C LEU A 5 -4.58 7.63 20.75
N GLY A 6 -4.33 8.23 21.92
CA GLY A 6 -4.15 7.50 23.17
C GLY A 6 -2.80 6.78 23.20
N LYS A 7 -2.52 6.08 24.29
CA LYS A 7 -1.28 5.32 24.42
C LYS A 7 -1.29 4.09 23.46
N PRO A 8 -0.13 3.70 22.89
CA PRO A 8 0.04 2.42 22.22
C PRO A 8 -0.53 1.25 23.04
N ARG A 9 -1.24 0.33 22.37
CA ARG A 9 -1.95 -0.78 23.02
C ARG A 9 -1.82 -2.06 22.20
N LEU A 10 -2.85 -2.45 21.44
CA LEU A 10 -2.86 -3.74 20.73
C LEU A 10 -1.90 -3.77 19.55
N LEU A 11 -1.72 -2.62 18.89
CA LEU A 11 -0.79 -2.48 17.76
C LEU A 11 0.65 -2.17 18.21
N ALA A 12 0.89 -1.97 19.50
CA ALA A 12 2.24 -1.70 20.00
C ALA A 12 3.16 -2.88 19.65
N ASP A 13 4.36 -2.59 19.15
CA ASP A 13 5.37 -3.54 18.70
C ASP A 13 4.97 -4.40 17.48
N ALA A 14 3.77 -4.22 16.92
CA ALA A 14 3.42 -4.82 15.64
C ALA A 14 4.29 -4.24 14.52
N ARG A 15 4.43 -5.01 13.44
CA ARG A 15 5.15 -4.64 12.23
C ARG A 15 4.20 -4.58 11.06
N VAL A 16 4.32 -3.54 10.25
CA VAL A 16 3.48 -3.34 9.07
C VAL A 16 4.31 -2.98 7.85
N TYR A 17 3.94 -3.52 6.70
CA TYR A 17 4.51 -3.13 5.42
C TYR A 17 3.51 -2.29 4.62
N LEU A 18 4.01 -1.19 4.02
CA LEU A 18 3.22 -0.24 3.23
C LEU A 18 3.36 -0.51 1.72
N SER A 19 2.48 -1.38 1.23
CA SER A 19 2.39 -1.82 -0.16
C SER A 19 1.57 -0.83 -1.01
N GLY A 20 1.97 -0.65 -2.28
CA GLY A 20 1.28 0.23 -3.22
C GLY A 20 2.18 0.70 -4.36
N PRO A 21 1.64 1.40 -5.37
CA PRO A 21 2.41 1.88 -6.50
C PRO A 21 3.63 2.71 -6.10
N MET A 22 4.70 2.50 -6.87
CA MET A 22 5.96 3.25 -6.83
C MET A 22 6.39 3.54 -8.27
N ASP A 23 6.33 2.52 -9.12
CA ASP A 23 6.36 2.69 -10.57
C ASP A 23 5.03 3.20 -11.12
N PHE A 24 5.09 3.89 -12.27
CA PHE A 24 3.94 4.42 -13.02
C PHE A 24 3.06 5.44 -12.28
N VAL A 25 3.51 5.92 -11.12
CA VAL A 25 2.95 7.10 -10.47
C VAL A 25 3.34 8.37 -11.23
N ALA A 26 2.59 9.45 -11.06
CA ALA A 26 2.85 10.71 -11.76
C ALA A 26 4.24 11.30 -11.45
N SER A 27 4.74 11.12 -10.23
CA SER A 27 6.10 11.52 -9.84
C SER A 27 6.60 10.68 -8.67
N ARG A 28 7.65 9.89 -8.90
CA ARG A 28 8.33 9.09 -7.85
C ARG A 28 8.86 10.00 -6.74
N ALA A 29 9.48 11.11 -7.10
CA ALA A 29 10.01 12.09 -6.14
C ALA A 29 8.90 12.70 -5.26
N ALA A 30 7.75 13.05 -5.85
CA ALA A 30 6.61 13.57 -5.09
C ALA A 30 6.01 12.51 -4.17
N GLU A 31 5.79 11.28 -4.67
CA GLU A 31 5.29 10.16 -3.85
C GLU A 31 6.22 9.83 -2.67
N LYS A 32 7.54 9.78 -2.91
CA LYS A 32 8.53 9.53 -1.85
C LYS A 32 8.50 10.62 -0.77
N ARG A 33 8.35 11.89 -1.16
CA ARG A 33 8.44 13.03 -0.24
C ARG A 33 7.11 13.40 0.44
N PHE A 34 6.00 13.27 -0.28
CA PHE A 34 4.69 13.80 0.11
C PHE A 34 3.56 12.77 -0.01
N GLY A 35 3.85 11.56 -0.48
CA GLY A 35 2.85 10.51 -0.65
C GLY A 35 2.25 10.01 0.66
N TRP A 36 1.16 9.26 0.52
CA TRP A 36 0.34 8.75 1.62
C TRP A 36 1.13 7.95 2.67
N ARG A 37 2.19 7.24 2.25
CA ARG A 37 3.03 6.41 3.13
C ARG A 37 3.64 7.18 4.27
N ASN A 38 4.02 8.44 4.04
CA ASN A 38 4.59 9.29 5.10
C ASN A 38 3.57 9.54 6.22
N ARG A 39 2.34 9.92 5.87
CA ARG A 39 1.27 10.18 6.86
C ARG A 39 0.80 8.91 7.56
N VAL A 40 0.57 7.84 6.80
CA VAL A 40 0.19 6.53 7.37
C VAL A 40 1.30 6.02 8.29
N GLY A 41 2.56 6.14 7.88
CA GLY A 41 3.71 5.74 8.69
C GLY A 41 3.90 6.58 9.96
N GLU A 42 3.69 7.90 9.90
CA GLU A 42 3.65 8.77 11.10
C GLU A 42 2.55 8.36 12.06
N PHE A 43 1.34 8.14 11.54
CA PHE A 43 0.19 7.70 12.32
C PHE A 43 0.44 6.37 13.04
N LEU A 44 0.98 5.38 12.32
CA LEU A 44 1.27 4.04 12.86
C LEU A 44 2.40 4.07 13.89
N ARG A 45 3.44 4.90 13.68
CA ARG A 45 4.53 5.06 14.66
C ARG A 45 4.03 5.66 15.97
N GLU A 46 3.09 6.60 15.94
CA GLU A 46 2.44 7.12 17.16
C GLU A 46 1.66 6.04 17.92
N LEU A 47 1.21 4.98 17.22
CA LEU A 47 0.60 3.79 17.83
C LEU A 47 1.62 2.73 18.28
N GLY A 48 2.93 3.00 18.17
CA GLY A 48 4.00 2.09 18.55
C GLY A 48 4.29 0.98 17.53
N VAL A 49 3.84 1.13 16.28
CA VAL A 49 4.05 0.16 15.21
C VAL A 49 5.40 0.39 14.53
N THR A 50 6.12 -0.68 14.22
CA THR A 50 7.29 -0.65 13.33
C THR A 50 6.85 -0.65 11.88
N VAL A 51 7.22 0.39 11.13
CA VAL A 51 6.77 0.59 9.74
C VAL A 51 7.90 0.23 8.77
N PHE A 52 7.60 -0.70 7.86
CA PHE A 52 8.41 -0.99 6.69
C PHE A 52 7.84 -0.25 5.47
N ASP A 53 8.62 0.68 4.94
CA ASP A 53 8.30 1.48 3.76
C ASP A 53 9.32 1.14 2.65
N PRO A 54 8.89 0.70 1.45
CA PRO A 54 9.82 0.35 0.37
C PRO A 54 10.67 1.54 -0.13
N TRP A 55 10.25 2.79 0.12
CA TRP A 55 11.09 3.96 -0.14
C TRP A 55 12.25 4.14 0.84
N ARG A 56 12.17 3.49 2.02
CA ARG A 56 13.08 3.63 3.16
C ARG A 56 13.37 2.26 3.77
N LYS A 57 14.07 1.41 3.01
CA LYS A 57 14.39 0.04 3.40
C LYS A 57 15.39 0.04 4.58
N PRO A 58 15.21 -0.85 5.57
CA PRO A 58 16.15 -0.97 6.69
C PRO A 58 17.48 -1.60 6.24
N ASP A 59 18.54 -1.33 6.98
CA ASP A 59 19.83 -1.98 6.75
C ASP A 59 19.75 -3.49 6.97
N VAL A 60 20.32 -4.25 6.02
CA VAL A 60 20.43 -5.70 6.14
C VAL A 60 21.73 -6.04 6.87
N ARG A 61 21.61 -6.70 8.03
CA ARG A 61 22.80 -7.10 8.79
C ARG A 61 23.71 -7.99 7.95
N GLY A 62 24.97 -7.57 7.82
CA GLY A 62 25.98 -8.29 7.04
C GLY A 62 25.99 -7.99 5.54
N PHE A 63 25.08 -7.12 5.05
CA PHE A 63 25.07 -6.68 3.65
C PHE A 63 24.93 -5.16 3.57
N HIS A 64 25.94 -4.48 3.03
CA HIS A 64 25.86 -3.04 2.80
C HIS A 64 24.96 -2.73 1.60
N GLN A 65 24.03 -1.79 1.79
CA GLN A 65 23.16 -1.23 0.75
C GLN A 65 22.30 -2.25 -0.03
N TYR A 66 22.05 -3.43 0.54
CA TYR A 66 21.27 -4.48 -0.13
C TYR A 66 19.82 -4.05 -0.39
N GLY A 67 19.41 -4.10 -1.65
CA GLY A 67 18.03 -3.81 -2.08
C GLY A 67 17.65 -2.34 -2.10
N ILE A 68 18.59 -1.43 -1.82
CA ILE A 68 18.38 0.01 -1.98
C ILE A 68 18.30 0.32 -3.48
N GLU A 69 17.16 0.86 -3.91
CA GLU A 69 16.97 1.30 -5.28
C GLU A 69 17.59 2.68 -5.50
N ASP A 70 18.39 2.77 -6.56
CA ASP A 70 18.83 4.02 -7.16
C ASP A 70 18.09 4.23 -8.50
N GLU A 71 17.58 5.45 -8.71
CA GLU A 71 16.80 5.79 -9.90
C GLU A 71 17.66 5.72 -11.17
N ALA A 72 18.93 6.16 -11.10
CA ALA A 72 19.84 6.10 -12.24
C ALA A 72 20.13 4.64 -12.64
N THR A 73 20.33 3.77 -11.64
CA THR A 73 20.51 2.33 -11.85
C THR A 73 19.27 1.72 -12.51
N THR A 74 18.07 2.05 -12.03
CA THR A 74 16.81 1.52 -12.59
C THR A 74 16.61 1.93 -14.04
N GLU A 75 16.88 3.20 -14.38
CA GLU A 75 16.77 3.69 -15.76
C GLU A 75 17.81 3.03 -16.68
N ARG A 76 19.05 2.84 -16.19
CA ARG A 76 20.08 2.08 -16.93
C ARG A 76 19.62 0.66 -17.25
N LEU A 77 19.03 -0.05 -16.28
CA LEU A 77 18.57 -1.43 -16.51
C LEU A 77 17.44 -1.50 -17.54
N ARG A 78 16.59 -0.47 -17.65
CA ARG A 78 15.54 -0.39 -18.67
C ARG A 78 16.12 -0.29 -20.08
N THR A 79 17.22 0.43 -20.27
CA THR A 79 17.87 0.55 -21.58
C THR A 79 18.62 -0.73 -21.99
N LEU A 80 19.04 -1.55 -21.03
CA LEU A 80 19.70 -2.83 -21.26
C LEU A 80 18.73 -3.92 -21.76
N TRP A 81 17.46 -3.88 -21.35
CA TRP A 81 16.50 -4.94 -21.64
C TRP A 81 16.33 -5.18 -23.14
N THR A 82 16.31 -6.46 -23.55
CA THR A 82 16.10 -6.84 -24.96
C THR A 82 15.41 -8.20 -25.14
N PHE A 83 14.55 -8.27 -26.15
CA PHE A 83 13.90 -9.49 -26.61
C PHE A 83 14.75 -10.31 -27.60
N ARG A 84 15.96 -9.85 -27.94
CA ARG A 84 16.86 -10.60 -28.83
C ARG A 84 17.15 -12.00 -28.28
N ARG A 85 17.14 -12.99 -29.17
CA ARG A 85 17.55 -14.37 -28.87
C ARG A 85 19.08 -14.50 -28.89
N GLY A 86 19.58 -15.63 -28.40
CA GLY A 86 21.03 -15.93 -28.36
C GLY A 86 21.73 -15.40 -27.10
N ALA A 87 23.03 -15.68 -27.01
CA ALA A 87 23.84 -15.45 -25.80
C ALA A 87 23.86 -13.99 -25.35
N ALA A 88 23.95 -13.03 -26.27
CA ALA A 88 23.97 -11.60 -25.93
C ALA A 88 22.65 -11.13 -25.29
N GLY A 89 21.51 -11.51 -25.88
CA GLY A 89 20.21 -11.17 -25.31
C GLY A 89 19.94 -11.89 -23.99
N ALA A 90 20.38 -13.14 -23.84
CA ALA A 90 20.31 -13.87 -22.58
C ALA A 90 21.12 -13.18 -21.48
N ARG A 91 22.35 -12.72 -21.78
CA ARG A 91 23.21 -11.98 -20.85
C ARG A 91 22.57 -10.68 -20.38
N ALA A 92 22.02 -9.89 -21.30
CA ALA A 92 21.34 -8.64 -20.96
C ALA A 92 20.16 -8.86 -20.02
N ARG A 93 19.31 -9.88 -20.30
CA ARG A 93 18.19 -10.21 -19.41
C ARG A 93 18.63 -10.77 -18.06
N ALA A 94 19.69 -11.56 -18.02
CA ALA A 94 20.27 -12.06 -16.76
C ALA A 94 20.77 -10.90 -15.91
N GLU A 95 21.51 -9.94 -16.49
CA GLU A 95 21.99 -8.74 -15.78
C GLU A 95 20.82 -7.90 -15.24
N CYS A 96 19.75 -7.69 -16.02
CA CYS A 96 18.53 -7.04 -15.52
C CYS A 96 17.94 -7.76 -14.30
N ALA A 97 17.80 -9.10 -14.38
CA ALA A 97 17.21 -9.90 -13.31
C ALA A 97 18.08 -9.90 -12.05
N GLU A 98 19.38 -10.14 -12.19
CA GLU A 98 20.34 -10.18 -11.08
C GLU A 98 20.47 -8.81 -10.40
N SER A 99 20.49 -7.72 -11.17
CA SER A 99 20.62 -6.36 -10.61
C SER A 99 19.38 -5.93 -9.84
N PHE A 100 18.19 -6.33 -10.26
CA PHE A 100 16.94 -5.94 -9.60
C PHE A 100 16.51 -6.91 -8.48
N TRP A 101 17.05 -8.13 -8.46
CA TRP A 101 16.72 -9.15 -7.46
C TRP A 101 16.86 -8.67 -6.00
N PRO A 102 17.94 -7.97 -5.60
CA PRO A 102 18.07 -7.49 -4.21
C PRO A 102 16.91 -6.59 -3.77
N SER A 103 16.41 -5.72 -4.67
CA SER A 103 15.31 -4.80 -4.38
C SER A 103 14.02 -5.57 -4.13
N LEU A 104 13.65 -6.46 -5.06
CA LEU A 104 12.50 -7.35 -4.92
C LEU A 104 12.61 -8.20 -3.66
N HIS A 105 13.76 -8.81 -3.42
CA HIS A 105 13.98 -9.68 -2.27
C HIS A 105 13.84 -8.93 -0.94
N ALA A 106 14.40 -7.72 -0.83
CA ALA A 106 14.26 -6.90 0.37
C ALA A 106 12.79 -6.55 0.65
N ASP A 107 12.01 -6.20 -0.38
CA ASP A 107 10.59 -5.86 -0.22
C ASP A 107 9.76 -7.06 0.23
N LEU A 108 9.93 -8.22 -0.43
CA LEU A 108 9.27 -9.46 -0.01
C LEU A 108 9.69 -9.89 1.40
N ARG A 109 10.94 -9.64 1.81
CA ARG A 109 11.39 -9.92 3.17
C ARG A 109 10.74 -9.01 4.21
N MET A 110 10.49 -7.74 3.86
CA MET A 110 9.71 -6.83 4.70
C MET A 110 8.24 -7.27 4.81
N VAL A 111 7.65 -7.77 3.72
CA VAL A 111 6.32 -8.40 3.75
C VAL A 111 6.34 -9.60 4.71
N ASP A 112 7.26 -10.55 4.54
CA ASP A 112 7.39 -11.75 5.36
C ASP A 112 7.46 -11.43 6.86
N THR A 113 8.27 -10.44 7.20
CA THR A 113 8.53 -10.05 8.58
C THR A 113 7.51 -9.09 9.16
N SER A 114 6.52 -8.64 8.39
CA SER A 114 5.40 -7.85 8.90
C SER A 114 4.34 -8.75 9.54
N ASP A 115 3.59 -8.21 10.50
CA ASP A 115 2.44 -8.89 11.13
C ASP A 115 1.15 -8.63 10.32
N PHE A 116 1.08 -7.52 9.58
CA PHE A 116 0.02 -7.22 8.61
C PHE A 116 0.54 -6.30 7.49
N VAL A 117 -0.21 -6.17 6.40
CA VAL A 117 0.12 -5.28 5.27
C VAL A 117 -0.99 -4.25 5.07
N ILE A 118 -0.63 -3.01 4.73
CA ILE A 118 -1.56 -2.02 4.17
C ILE A 118 -1.23 -1.89 2.69
N ALA A 119 -2.21 -2.14 1.83
CA ALA A 119 -2.03 -2.12 0.38
C ALA A 119 -2.89 -1.01 -0.26
N TYR A 120 -2.25 0.05 -0.73
CA TYR A 120 -2.90 1.09 -1.53
C TYR A 120 -2.96 0.69 -3.00
N CYS A 121 -4.15 0.47 -3.51
CA CYS A 121 -4.39 -0.11 -4.84
C CYS A 121 -5.36 0.76 -5.67
N PRO A 122 -4.93 1.95 -6.12
CA PRO A 122 -5.71 2.75 -7.05
C PRO A 122 -5.82 2.03 -8.40
N VAL A 123 -7.04 1.92 -8.93
CA VAL A 123 -7.31 1.07 -10.11
C VAL A 123 -6.81 1.66 -11.44
N ASN A 124 -6.33 2.91 -11.42
CA ASN A 124 -5.78 3.61 -12.59
C ASN A 124 -4.25 3.62 -12.64
N ILE A 125 -3.57 2.99 -11.68
CA ILE A 125 -2.10 2.88 -11.69
C ILE A 125 -1.73 1.41 -11.81
N TYR A 126 -1.00 1.09 -12.88
CA TYR A 126 -0.49 -0.26 -13.07
C TYR A 126 0.53 -0.59 -11.97
N SER A 127 0.36 -1.74 -11.31
CA SER A 127 1.29 -2.23 -10.29
C SER A 127 1.38 -3.75 -10.34
N VAL A 128 2.61 -4.26 -10.34
CA VAL A 128 2.91 -5.70 -10.26
C VAL A 128 3.41 -6.08 -8.87
N GLY A 129 4.21 -5.22 -8.23
CA GLY A 129 4.72 -5.43 -6.88
C GLY A 129 3.59 -5.55 -5.85
N THR A 130 2.64 -4.62 -5.88
CA THR A 130 1.53 -4.58 -4.92
C THR A 130 0.70 -5.89 -4.91
N PRO A 131 0.20 -6.41 -6.06
CA PRO A 131 -0.44 -7.72 -6.07
C PRO A 131 0.43 -8.86 -5.52
N HIS A 132 1.72 -8.90 -5.86
CA HIS A 132 2.63 -9.95 -5.38
C HIS A 132 2.79 -9.92 -3.86
N GLU A 133 2.97 -8.73 -3.29
CA GLU A 133 3.09 -8.50 -1.85
C GLU A 133 1.80 -8.90 -1.11
N VAL A 134 0.63 -8.57 -1.67
CA VAL A 134 -0.67 -9.00 -1.14
C VAL A 134 -0.81 -10.51 -1.13
N ILE A 135 -0.47 -11.18 -2.25
CA ILE A 135 -0.56 -12.63 -2.36
C ILE A 135 0.36 -13.31 -1.35
N LEU A 136 1.62 -12.88 -1.26
CA LEU A 136 2.60 -13.42 -0.31
C LEU A 136 2.13 -13.26 1.14
N CYS A 137 1.58 -12.08 1.49
CA CYS A 137 1.01 -11.82 2.80
C CYS A 137 -0.13 -12.79 3.14
N ARG A 138 -1.05 -13.02 2.19
CA ARG A 138 -2.20 -13.92 2.37
C ARG A 138 -1.83 -15.40 2.37
N GLN A 139 -0.81 -15.81 1.64
CA GLN A 139 -0.25 -17.17 1.75
C GLN A 139 0.29 -17.46 3.16
N GLN A 140 0.75 -16.42 3.86
CA GLN A 140 1.16 -16.49 5.26
C GLN A 140 0.00 -16.25 6.25
N ARG A 141 -1.25 -16.15 5.77
CA ARG A 141 -2.47 -15.90 6.55
C ARG A 141 -2.46 -14.61 7.37
N LYS A 142 -1.68 -13.61 6.94
CA LYS A 142 -1.62 -12.30 7.61
C LYS A 142 -2.68 -11.35 7.09
N PRO A 143 -3.22 -10.43 7.92
CA PRO A 143 -4.20 -9.45 7.46
C PRO A 143 -3.60 -8.57 6.37
N VAL A 144 -4.40 -8.28 5.35
CA VAL A 144 -4.13 -7.21 4.38
C VAL A 144 -5.26 -6.19 4.49
N LEU A 145 -4.90 -4.94 4.75
CA LEU A 145 -5.81 -3.79 4.76
C LEU A 145 -5.74 -3.12 3.39
N PHE A 146 -6.78 -3.34 2.59
CA PHE A 146 -6.80 -3.00 1.18
C PHE A 146 -7.48 -1.64 0.95
N VAL A 147 -6.74 -0.63 0.53
CA VAL A 147 -7.26 0.71 0.23
C VAL A 147 -7.44 0.87 -1.27
N SER A 148 -8.69 1.02 -1.72
CA SER A 148 -9.06 1.27 -3.11
C SER A 148 -9.79 2.60 -3.18
N PRO A 149 -9.14 3.72 -3.50
CA PRO A 149 -9.82 5.01 -3.57
C PRO A 149 -10.71 5.10 -4.82
N PRO A 150 -11.73 5.97 -4.80
CA PRO A 150 -12.40 6.42 -6.02
C PRO A 150 -11.40 6.95 -7.04
N VAL A 151 -11.57 6.61 -8.31
CA VAL A 151 -10.79 7.18 -9.42
C VAL A 151 -11.70 8.03 -10.29
N GLN A 152 -11.30 9.28 -10.49
CA GLN A 152 -11.98 10.24 -11.35
C GLN A 152 -10.96 11.03 -12.18
N PHE A 153 -11.43 11.62 -13.28
CA PHE A 153 -10.59 12.43 -14.18
C PHE A 153 -11.27 13.78 -14.47
N PRO A 154 -11.36 14.71 -13.50
CA PRO A 154 -12.03 16.00 -13.73
C PRO A 154 -11.45 16.79 -14.90
N ALA A 155 -10.12 16.79 -15.05
CA ALA A 155 -9.44 17.45 -16.18
C ALA A 155 -9.79 16.81 -17.54
N LEU A 156 -10.10 15.50 -17.57
CA LEU A 156 -10.60 14.88 -18.80
C LEU A 156 -12.01 15.39 -19.12
N THR A 157 -12.88 15.49 -18.12
CA THR A 157 -14.23 16.04 -18.29
C THR A 157 -14.20 17.50 -18.75
N GLU A 158 -13.30 18.32 -18.20
CA GLU A 158 -13.08 19.69 -18.66
C GLU A 158 -12.60 19.73 -20.11
N LEU A 159 -11.66 18.86 -20.48
CA LEU A 159 -11.15 18.77 -21.85
C LEU A 159 -12.23 18.32 -22.85
N GLU A 160 -13.10 17.38 -22.46
CA GLU A 160 -14.25 16.96 -23.26
C GLU A 160 -15.19 18.15 -23.54
N GLN A 161 -15.48 18.95 -22.53
CA GLN A 161 -16.32 20.14 -22.66
C GLN A 161 -15.66 21.19 -23.55
N HIS A 162 -14.37 21.42 -23.37
CA HIS A 162 -13.59 22.37 -24.16
C HIS A 162 -13.59 22.01 -25.65
N LEU A 163 -13.50 20.71 -25.98
CA LEU A 163 -13.42 20.23 -27.36
C LEU A 163 -14.78 19.99 -28.03
N ALA A 164 -15.90 20.26 -27.36
CA ALA A 164 -17.24 19.95 -27.88
C ALA A 164 -17.57 20.56 -29.26
N GLY A 165 -16.95 21.70 -29.60
CA GLY A 165 -17.06 22.34 -30.92
C GLY A 165 -15.97 21.94 -31.94
N ASP A 166 -14.90 21.27 -31.51
CA ASP A 166 -13.78 20.83 -32.35
C ASP A 166 -13.92 19.35 -32.72
N ARG A 167 -14.40 19.09 -33.94
CA ARG A 167 -14.55 17.72 -34.47
C ARG A 167 -13.24 16.95 -34.49
N ARG A 168 -12.12 17.60 -34.84
CA ARG A 168 -10.82 16.93 -34.95
C ARG A 168 -10.27 16.65 -33.55
N GLY A 169 -10.34 17.62 -32.66
CA GLY A 169 -9.95 17.48 -31.26
C GLY A 169 -10.73 16.35 -30.57
N THR A 170 -12.05 16.33 -30.72
CA THR A 170 -12.92 15.27 -30.19
C THR A 170 -12.51 13.89 -30.73
N ALA A 171 -12.27 13.75 -32.04
CA ALA A 171 -11.85 12.47 -32.62
C ALA A 171 -10.46 12.01 -32.12
N ILE A 172 -9.54 12.94 -31.84
CA ILE A 172 -8.25 12.62 -31.21
C ILE A 172 -8.48 12.16 -29.77
N LEU A 173 -9.32 12.85 -29.01
CA LEU A 173 -9.62 12.52 -27.62
C LEU A 173 -10.24 11.13 -27.48
N GLU A 174 -11.20 10.76 -28.35
CA GLU A 174 -11.80 9.42 -28.34
C GLU A 174 -10.77 8.31 -28.69
N ARG A 175 -9.84 8.58 -29.61
CA ARG A 175 -8.70 7.66 -29.86
C ARG A 175 -7.75 7.59 -28.65
N LEU A 176 -7.58 8.68 -27.91
CA LEU A 176 -6.75 8.67 -26.70
C LEU A 176 -7.40 7.83 -25.59
N LYS A 177 -8.70 7.97 -25.36
CA LYS A 177 -9.46 7.19 -24.36
C LYS A 177 -9.46 5.69 -24.63
N THR A 178 -9.34 5.29 -25.90
CA THR A 178 -9.27 3.87 -26.29
C THR A 178 -7.85 3.32 -26.28
N SER A 179 -6.83 4.16 -26.43
CA SER A 179 -5.41 3.75 -26.42
C SER A 179 -4.75 3.83 -25.04
N VAL A 180 -5.29 4.63 -24.12
CA VAL A 180 -4.84 4.77 -22.73
C VAL A 180 -5.93 4.24 -21.80
N PRO A 181 -5.61 3.49 -20.72
CA PRO A 181 -6.59 2.93 -19.80
C PRO A 181 -7.21 4.00 -18.87
N ILE A 182 -7.86 5.01 -19.46
CA ILE A 182 -8.54 6.10 -18.74
C ILE A 182 -9.97 5.66 -18.43
N LYS A 183 -10.14 4.94 -17.32
CA LYS A 183 -11.45 4.45 -16.88
C LYS A 183 -11.77 4.96 -15.47
N PRO A 184 -12.82 5.77 -15.27
CA PRO A 184 -13.21 6.19 -13.93
C PRO A 184 -13.71 4.99 -13.13
N ASN A 185 -13.51 5.05 -11.82
CA ASN A 185 -14.04 4.10 -10.85
C ASN A 185 -14.59 4.90 -9.67
N PRO A 186 -15.73 5.57 -9.84
CA PRO A 186 -16.29 6.42 -8.79
C PRO A 186 -16.51 5.60 -7.53
N ASP A 187 -17.00 4.37 -7.64
CA ASP A 187 -17.40 3.56 -6.48
C ASP A 187 -16.27 2.79 -5.82
N ALA A 188 -15.01 3.13 -6.13
CA ALA A 188 -13.85 2.56 -5.46
C ALA A 188 -13.77 1.02 -5.58
N ILE A 189 -14.47 0.41 -6.55
CA ILE A 189 -14.61 -1.04 -6.64
C ILE A 189 -13.27 -1.65 -7.07
N PRO A 190 -12.60 -2.46 -6.23
CA PRO A 190 -11.37 -3.12 -6.62
C PRO A 190 -11.65 -4.28 -7.56
N SER A 191 -10.59 -4.86 -8.14
CA SER A 191 -10.71 -6.12 -8.89
C SER A 191 -11.37 -7.20 -8.02
N PHE A 192 -12.34 -7.92 -8.57
CA PHE A 192 -13.02 -9.02 -7.88
C PHE A 192 -12.08 -10.15 -7.44
N TRP A 193 -10.89 -10.26 -8.03
CA TRP A 193 -9.85 -11.18 -7.57
C TRP A 193 -9.38 -10.90 -6.13
N TYR A 194 -9.42 -9.64 -5.69
CA TYR A 194 -9.04 -9.30 -4.32
C TYR A 194 -10.09 -9.75 -3.30
N MET A 195 -11.37 -9.85 -3.67
CA MET A 195 -12.44 -10.19 -2.72
C MET A 195 -12.21 -11.53 -1.99
N PRO A 196 -11.98 -12.66 -2.68
CA PRO A 196 -11.68 -13.92 -2.01
C PRO A 196 -10.29 -13.95 -1.38
N LEU A 197 -9.34 -13.13 -1.85
CA LEU A 197 -7.97 -13.09 -1.35
C LEU A 197 -7.86 -12.36 0.00
N ILE A 198 -8.57 -11.24 0.12
CA ILE A 198 -8.53 -10.32 1.28
C ILE A 198 -9.56 -10.70 2.34
N GLY A 199 -10.77 -11.09 1.93
CA GLY A 199 -11.95 -11.15 2.81
C GLY A 199 -12.72 -9.83 2.82
N GLY A 200 -14.03 -9.88 3.15
CA GLY A 200 -14.95 -8.76 2.94
C GLY A 200 -14.75 -7.55 3.86
N GLU A 201 -14.04 -7.71 4.96
CA GLU A 201 -13.99 -6.76 6.08
C GLU A 201 -12.80 -5.80 6.02
N HIS A 202 -11.81 -6.08 5.19
CA HIS A 202 -10.56 -5.32 5.14
C HIS A 202 -10.41 -4.48 3.88
N PHE A 203 -11.53 -4.01 3.31
CA PHE A 203 -11.56 -3.07 2.18
C PHE A 203 -11.88 -1.66 2.66
N PHE A 204 -11.13 -0.67 2.19
CA PHE A 204 -11.25 0.73 2.58
C PHE A 204 -11.33 1.60 1.32
N ASP A 205 -12.23 2.58 1.29
CA ASP A 205 -12.42 3.49 0.16
C ASP A 205 -11.63 4.80 0.28
N GLY A 206 -10.76 4.88 1.28
CA GLY A 206 -9.84 5.98 1.51
C GLY A 206 -9.05 5.81 2.80
N PHE A 207 -8.16 6.75 3.06
CA PHE A 207 -7.36 6.80 4.29
C PHE A 207 -8.15 7.44 5.43
N GLY A 208 -8.91 8.50 5.15
CA GLY A 208 -9.62 9.31 6.15
C GLY A 208 -8.65 10.15 6.97
N PHE A 209 -7.88 11.00 6.31
CA PHE A 209 -6.87 11.85 6.94
C PHE A 209 -7.47 13.01 7.75
N GLU A 210 -8.62 13.53 7.34
CA GLU A 210 -9.18 14.78 7.87
C GLU A 210 -9.27 14.86 9.40
N PRO A 211 -9.76 13.82 10.13
CA PRO A 211 -9.84 13.88 11.59
C PRO A 211 -8.49 14.07 12.27
N TYR A 212 -7.39 13.63 11.64
CA TYR A 212 -6.05 13.57 12.21
C TYR A 212 -5.13 14.69 11.74
N ARG A 213 -5.50 15.39 10.66
CA ARG A 213 -4.68 16.42 10.02
C ARG A 213 -4.16 17.48 11.00
N ARG A 214 -5.06 18.01 11.85
CA ARG A 214 -4.69 19.04 12.85
C ARG A 214 -3.75 18.50 13.93
N SER A 215 -3.96 17.28 14.42
CA SER A 215 -3.12 16.70 15.48
C SER A 215 -1.71 16.37 15.00
N PHE A 216 -1.57 16.00 13.73
CA PHE A 216 -0.27 15.68 13.13
C PHE A 216 0.39 16.87 12.42
N GLY A 217 -0.30 18.02 12.33
CA GLY A 217 0.22 19.19 11.61
C GLY A 217 0.42 18.95 10.11
N TRP A 218 -0.34 18.03 9.51
CA TRP A 218 -0.20 17.70 8.09
C TRP A 218 -0.69 18.84 7.20
N LYS A 219 0.16 19.25 6.25
CA LYS A 219 -0.20 20.20 5.20
C LYS A 219 -1.07 19.52 4.14
N PRO A 220 -2.12 20.17 3.60
CA PRO A 220 -2.97 19.60 2.56
C PRO A 220 -2.17 19.00 1.39
N ILE A 221 -2.62 17.85 0.90
CA ILE A 221 -2.16 17.18 -0.32
C ILE A 221 -3.37 16.85 -1.19
N ARG A 222 -3.12 16.47 -2.45
CA ARG A 222 -4.17 16.07 -3.40
C ARG A 222 -5.17 15.04 -2.86
N LEU A 223 -4.70 14.04 -2.11
CA LEU A 223 -5.58 13.03 -1.49
C LEU A 223 -6.58 13.65 -0.49
N ASP A 224 -6.23 14.77 0.17
CA ASP A 224 -7.18 15.45 1.06
C ASP A 224 -8.30 16.13 0.27
N GLU A 225 -7.97 16.68 -0.91
CA GLU A 225 -8.96 17.28 -1.81
C GLU A 225 -9.90 16.21 -2.36
N GLU A 226 -9.36 15.05 -2.74
CA GLU A 226 -10.11 13.89 -3.19
C GLU A 226 -11.05 13.35 -2.09
N GLU A 227 -10.55 13.19 -0.85
CA GLU A 227 -11.36 12.78 0.30
C GLU A 227 -12.37 13.86 0.73
N ALA A 228 -12.08 15.15 0.56
CA ALA A 228 -13.04 16.22 0.85
C ALA A 228 -14.19 16.25 -0.17
N ALA A 229 -13.87 16.05 -1.45
CA ALA A 229 -14.86 15.98 -2.52
C ALA A 229 -15.73 14.72 -2.41
N ARG A 230 -15.15 13.60 -1.98
CA ARG A 230 -15.84 12.34 -1.75
C ARG A 230 -15.39 11.70 -0.43
N PRO A 231 -16.03 12.07 0.69
CA PRO A 231 -15.69 11.52 2.00
C PRO A 231 -15.71 9.99 2.03
N PRO A 232 -14.62 9.32 2.45
CA PRO A 232 -14.58 7.87 2.53
C PRO A 232 -15.61 7.35 3.54
N LYS A 233 -16.36 6.32 3.13
CA LYS A 233 -17.40 5.66 3.94
C LYS A 233 -16.79 4.66 4.91
N HIS A 234 -15.68 4.03 4.53
CA HIS A 234 -14.94 3.09 5.35
C HIS A 234 -13.44 3.46 5.33
N PRO A 235 -13.05 4.50 6.10
CA PRO A 235 -11.68 5.01 6.10
C PRO A 235 -10.71 4.16 6.93
N LEU A 236 -9.48 4.00 6.44
CA LEU A 236 -8.44 3.18 7.07
C LEU A 236 -7.96 3.70 8.43
N LEU A 237 -7.64 4.99 8.57
CA LEU A 237 -7.04 5.52 9.80
C LEU A 237 -7.98 5.42 11.02
N PRO A 238 -9.28 5.77 10.92
CA PRO A 238 -10.25 5.50 11.96
C PRO A 238 -10.35 4.02 12.34
N PHE A 239 -10.30 3.12 11.36
CA PHE A 239 -10.24 1.68 11.62
C PHE A 239 -8.99 1.29 12.42
N LEU A 240 -7.79 1.71 12.00
CA LEU A 240 -6.54 1.43 12.72
C LEU A 240 -6.53 1.98 14.15
N HIS A 241 -7.08 3.18 14.36
CA HIS A 241 -7.24 3.75 15.69
C HIS A 241 -8.15 2.86 16.58
N ALA A 242 -9.24 2.33 16.02
CA ALA A 242 -10.12 1.41 16.72
C ALA A 242 -9.41 0.07 17.01
N VAL A 243 -8.68 -0.48 16.03
CA VAL A 243 -7.91 -1.73 16.17
C VAL A 243 -6.89 -1.65 17.30
N ASN A 244 -6.24 -0.48 17.49
CA ASN A 244 -5.33 -0.31 18.63
C ASN A 244 -6.01 -0.54 19.99
N ARG A 245 -7.34 -0.40 20.08
CA ARG A 245 -8.11 -0.59 21.32
C ARG A 245 -8.75 -1.97 21.40
N GLN A 246 -9.23 -2.50 20.28
CA GLN A 246 -9.93 -3.78 20.22
C GLN A 246 -9.67 -4.47 18.87
N LEU A 247 -9.37 -5.77 18.89
CA LEU A 247 -9.22 -6.55 17.65
C LEU A 247 -10.52 -6.55 16.84
N PRO A 248 -10.44 -6.45 15.51
CA PRO A 248 -11.62 -6.43 14.67
C PRO A 248 -12.31 -7.79 14.64
N LYS A 249 -13.58 -7.77 14.27
CA LYS A 249 -14.39 -8.98 14.05
C LYS A 249 -14.49 -9.24 12.54
N LYS A 250 -14.79 -10.49 12.18
CA LYS A 250 -15.14 -10.90 10.82
C LYS A 250 -16.59 -11.41 10.77
N TRP A 251 -17.26 -11.25 9.64
CA TRP A 251 -18.60 -11.81 9.43
C TRP A 251 -18.50 -13.31 9.19
N ASP A 252 -19.11 -14.10 10.07
CA ASP A 252 -19.27 -15.53 9.84
C ASP A 252 -20.55 -15.78 9.04
N ARG A 253 -20.39 -16.24 7.80
CA ARG A 253 -21.51 -16.52 6.89
C ARG A 253 -22.42 -17.64 7.40
N THR A 254 -21.86 -18.63 8.10
CA THR A 254 -22.61 -19.79 8.60
C THR A 254 -23.39 -19.41 9.86
N GLN A 255 -22.76 -18.69 10.79
CA GLN A 255 -23.38 -18.25 12.04
C GLN A 255 -24.19 -16.96 11.90
N LYS A 256 -24.11 -16.27 10.75
CA LYS A 256 -24.77 -14.99 10.46
C LYS A 256 -24.52 -13.93 11.53
N ARG A 257 -23.29 -13.85 12.03
CA ARG A 257 -22.89 -12.89 13.06
C ARG A 257 -21.41 -12.54 12.96
N PHE A 258 -21.03 -11.44 13.59
CA PHE A 258 -19.63 -11.08 13.75
C PHE A 258 -18.95 -11.93 14.82
N VAL A 259 -17.85 -12.60 14.45
CA VAL A 259 -17.01 -13.44 15.29
C VAL A 259 -15.59 -12.85 15.40
N PRO A 260 -14.75 -13.27 16.38
CA PRO A 260 -13.36 -12.85 16.41
C PRO A 260 -12.64 -13.12 15.09
N ASN A 261 -11.83 -12.15 14.63
CA ASN A 261 -11.00 -12.33 13.44
C ASN A 261 -9.66 -12.96 13.83
N ASP A 262 -9.48 -14.22 13.46
CA ASP A 262 -8.32 -15.06 13.76
C ASP A 262 -7.09 -14.76 12.89
N ASP A 263 -7.21 -13.91 11.85
CA ASP A 263 -6.05 -13.42 11.09
C ASP A 263 -5.20 -12.43 11.91
N TRP A 264 -5.77 -11.80 12.95
CA TRP A 264 -5.10 -10.81 13.79
C TRP A 264 -4.28 -11.45 14.92
N LEU A 265 -3.27 -12.22 14.55
CA LEU A 265 -2.34 -12.86 15.47
C LEU A 265 -1.18 -11.91 15.84
N LEU A 266 -1.45 -10.98 16.75
CA LEU A 266 -0.43 -10.05 17.26
C LEU A 266 0.29 -10.64 18.48
N TRP A 267 1.60 -10.81 18.37
CA TRP A 267 2.40 -11.43 19.42
C TRP A 267 2.72 -10.47 20.55
N LYS A 268 2.51 -10.90 21.79
CA LYS A 268 2.99 -10.19 22.98
C LYS A 268 4.38 -10.70 23.39
N VAL A 269 5.40 -10.22 22.71
CA VAL A 269 6.79 -10.62 22.93
C VAL A 269 7.44 -9.69 23.97
N LYS A 270 7.73 -10.18 25.18
CA LYS A 270 8.62 -9.44 26.09
C LYS A 270 10.06 -9.61 25.65
N ARG A 271 10.87 -8.53 25.73
CA ARG A 271 12.34 -8.64 25.59
C ARG A 271 12.86 -9.61 26.65
N ALA A 272 13.21 -10.81 26.21
CA ALA A 272 13.79 -11.84 27.06
C ALA A 272 15.31 -11.65 27.13
N ARG A 273 15.97 -12.36 28.07
CA ARG A 273 17.44 -12.37 28.14
C ARG A 273 18.02 -12.89 26.81
N ARG A 274 19.25 -12.51 26.48
CA ARG A 274 19.92 -12.95 25.24
C ARG A 274 19.90 -14.49 25.16
N GLY A 275 19.45 -15.02 24.03
CA GLY A 275 19.33 -16.48 23.81
C GLY A 275 18.11 -17.15 24.47
N ALA A 276 17.21 -16.39 25.10
CA ALA A 276 16.04 -16.97 25.73
C ALA A 276 14.96 -17.39 24.71
N GLN A 277 14.34 -18.54 24.98
CA GLN A 277 13.13 -18.98 24.30
C GLN A 277 11.94 -18.12 24.72
N MET A 278 11.06 -17.82 23.75
CA MET A 278 9.80 -17.15 24.04
C MET A 278 8.84 -18.11 24.75
N VAL A 279 8.51 -17.81 26.00
CA VAL A 279 7.54 -18.58 26.80
C VAL A 279 6.26 -17.79 27.02
N THR A 280 5.12 -18.49 26.99
CA THR A 280 3.81 -17.90 27.29
C THR A 280 3.78 -17.42 28.72
N ILE A 281 3.41 -16.16 28.94
CA ILE A 281 3.13 -15.65 30.28
C ILE A 281 1.75 -16.19 30.67
N ARG A 282 1.69 -17.29 31.42
CA ARG A 282 0.49 -17.59 32.22
C ARG A 282 0.37 -16.47 33.25
N ARG A 283 -0.65 -15.63 33.15
CA ARG A 283 -1.05 -14.76 34.26
C ARG A 283 -1.64 -15.68 35.33
N SER A 284 -0.97 -15.77 36.48
CA SER A 284 -1.60 -16.10 37.76
C SER A 284 -2.58 -15.00 38.14
#